data_AF-A0A2N8TUR6-F1
#
_entry.id   AF-A0A2N8TUR6-F1
#
_cell.length_a   1.000
_cell.length_b   1.000
_cell.length_c   1.000
_cell.angle_alpha   90.00
_cell.angle_beta   90.00
_cell.angle_gamma   90.00
#
_symmetry.space_group_name_H-M   'P 1'
#
loop_
_entity.id
_entity.type
_entity.pdbx_description
1 polymer ?
#
loop_
_entity_poly.entity_id
_entity_poly.type
_entity_poly.pdbx_seq_one_letter_code
_entity_poly.pdbx_strand_id
1 'polypeptide(L)'
;MQEAPPPLPPDEPVLRAAVAMFLRVGWIDARALAAEAGIGRATLYRRYGDRDRLIGEAIWAIATTEFAQIYPRSRGQGADKVADLVHAMLSTSAQLPAMRRFVAEHPDTALRVMTSRDGVIQDRIVETVSRLIQSEIGEPDDIDAPTLAYAVVRVAESFYYRELLTGQPTDISAATTIIRRLLR
;
A
#
# COMPACT_ATOMS: atom_id res chain seq x y z
N MET A 1 14.67 13.20 10.92
CA MET A 1 13.24 12.84 10.93
C MET A 1 12.74 13.03 9.50
N GLN A 2 12.78 12.00 8.67
CA GLN A 2 12.28 12.10 7.29
C GLN A 2 10.92 11.42 7.25
N GLU A 3 9.89 12.27 7.32
CA GLU A 3 8.46 12.00 7.34
C GLU A 3 8.01 11.43 5.99
N ALA A 4 7.34 10.28 6.01
CA ALA A 4 6.66 9.66 4.88
C ALA A 4 7.53 9.43 3.62
N PRO A 5 7.20 8.44 2.78
CA PRO A 5 7.65 8.49 1.39
C PRO A 5 7.18 9.82 0.78
N PRO A 6 8.03 10.53 -0.01
CA PRO A 6 7.64 11.81 -0.58
C PRO A 6 6.37 11.63 -1.42
N PRO A 7 5.40 12.56 -1.35
CA PRO A 7 4.24 12.52 -2.23
C PRO A 7 4.70 12.55 -3.69
N LEU A 8 3.81 12.14 -4.58
CA LEU A 8 4.10 12.14 -6.02
C LEU A 8 4.72 13.46 -6.47
N PRO A 9 5.72 13.44 -7.36
CA PRO A 9 6.23 14.66 -7.95
C PRO A 9 5.06 15.43 -8.60
N PRO A 10 4.91 16.74 -8.32
CA PRO A 10 3.80 17.55 -8.81
C PRO A 10 3.66 17.59 -10.33
N ASP A 11 4.66 17.14 -11.08
CA ASP A 11 4.73 17.22 -12.54
C ASP A 11 4.47 15.89 -13.26
N GLU A 12 3.78 14.93 -12.62
CA GLU A 12 3.45 13.65 -13.25
C GLU A 12 1.97 13.56 -13.71
N PRO A 13 1.60 14.14 -14.88
CA PRO A 13 0.20 14.20 -15.33
C PRO A 13 -0.40 12.82 -15.61
N VAL A 14 0.42 11.88 -16.12
CA VAL A 14 -0.03 10.52 -16.41
C VAL A 14 -0.43 9.79 -15.13
N LEU A 15 0.36 9.90 -14.08
CA LEU A 15 0.07 9.24 -12.81
C LEU A 15 -1.11 9.90 -12.08
N ARG A 16 -1.27 11.22 -12.18
CA ARG A 16 -2.49 11.88 -11.69
C ARG A 16 -3.74 11.36 -12.38
N ALA A 17 -3.72 11.22 -13.71
CA ALA A 17 -4.83 10.64 -14.45
C ALA A 17 -5.07 9.17 -14.06
N ALA A 18 -4.00 8.40 -13.84
CA ALA A 18 -4.08 7.01 -13.37
C ALA A 18 -4.73 6.90 -11.98
N VAL A 19 -4.33 7.76 -11.03
CA VAL A 19 -4.94 7.86 -9.69
C VAL A 19 -6.41 8.24 -9.80
N ALA A 20 -6.76 9.26 -10.58
CA ALA A 20 -8.14 9.69 -10.76
C ALA A 20 -9.01 8.58 -11.38
N MET A 21 -8.48 7.86 -12.36
CA MET A 21 -9.15 6.71 -12.97
C MET A 21 -9.35 5.59 -11.96
N PHE A 22 -8.31 5.20 -11.23
CA PHE A 22 -8.38 4.14 -10.22
C PHE A 22 -9.39 4.49 -9.12
N LEU A 23 -9.34 5.70 -8.56
CA LEU A 23 -10.30 6.13 -7.52
C LEU A 23 -11.75 6.10 -8.02
N ARG A 24 -11.99 6.38 -9.30
CA ARG A 24 -13.33 6.40 -9.89
C ARG A 24 -13.90 5.01 -10.14
N VAL A 25 -13.09 4.10 -10.70
CA VAL A 25 -13.59 2.80 -11.21
C VAL A 25 -12.96 1.56 -10.57
N GLY A 26 -11.88 1.68 -9.81
CA GLY A 26 -11.16 0.54 -9.23
C GLY A 26 -10.28 -0.22 -10.23
N TRP A 27 -9.97 0.40 -11.38
CA TRP A 27 -9.17 -0.21 -12.45
C TRP A 27 -8.49 0.87 -13.29
N ILE A 28 -7.43 0.48 -14.03
CA ILE A 28 -6.76 1.34 -15.00
C ILE A 28 -6.83 0.69 -16.38
N ASP A 29 -7.62 1.31 -17.27
CA ASP A 29 -7.56 1.01 -18.70
C ASP A 29 -6.41 1.80 -19.34
N ALA A 30 -5.36 1.09 -19.76
CA ALA A 30 -4.16 1.70 -20.34
C ALA A 30 -4.43 2.46 -21.65
N ARG A 31 -5.46 2.10 -22.43
CA ARG A 31 -5.82 2.80 -23.66
C ARG A 31 -6.53 4.11 -23.33
N ALA A 32 -7.52 4.07 -22.44
CA ALA A 32 -8.22 5.25 -21.97
C ALA A 32 -7.26 6.23 -21.28
N LEU A 33 -6.37 5.71 -20.43
CA LEU A 33 -5.37 6.52 -19.74
C LEU A 33 -4.41 7.20 -20.72
N ALA A 34 -3.91 6.46 -21.72
CA ALA A 34 -3.02 7.03 -22.72
C ALA A 34 -3.71 8.15 -23.52
N ALA A 35 -4.98 7.96 -23.90
CA ALA A 35 -5.77 8.98 -24.58
C ALA A 35 -6.00 10.22 -23.70
N GLU A 36 -6.38 10.03 -22.43
CA GLU A 36 -6.58 11.11 -21.46
C GLU A 36 -5.29 11.91 -21.20
N ALA A 37 -4.15 11.21 -21.14
CA ALA A 37 -2.85 11.83 -20.93
C ALA A 37 -2.21 12.39 -22.22
N GLY A 38 -2.86 12.27 -23.38
CA GLY A 38 -2.35 12.78 -24.66
C GLY A 38 -1.08 12.07 -25.16
N ILE A 39 -0.85 10.83 -24.75
CA ILE A 39 0.34 10.04 -25.13
C ILE A 39 -0.03 8.74 -25.85
N GLY A 40 0.92 8.17 -26.60
CA GLY A 40 0.77 6.83 -27.16
C GLY A 40 0.91 5.72 -26.11
N ARG A 41 0.22 4.59 -26.29
CA ARG A 41 0.35 3.39 -25.42
C ARG A 41 1.78 2.87 -25.29
N ALA A 42 2.56 2.94 -26.35
CA ALA A 42 3.97 2.56 -26.32
C ALA A 42 4.79 3.47 -25.39
N THR A 43 4.47 4.77 -25.33
CA THR A 43 5.09 5.70 -24.39
C THR A 43 4.66 5.44 -22.96
N LEU A 44 3.39 5.08 -22.73
CA LEU A 44 2.88 4.69 -21.41
C LEU A 44 3.64 3.47 -20.86
N TYR A 45 3.72 2.38 -21.63
CA TYR A 45 4.42 1.16 -21.19
C TYR A 45 5.93 1.31 -21.14
N ARG A 46 6.55 2.14 -21.99
CA ARG A 46 7.97 2.47 -21.84
C ARG A 46 8.25 3.15 -20.48
N ARG A 47 7.30 3.94 -19.97
CA ARG A 47 7.44 4.67 -18.71
C ARG A 47 7.16 3.80 -17.47
N TYR A 48 6.11 2.99 -17.51
CA TYR A 48 5.64 2.24 -16.34
C TYR A 48 5.85 0.73 -16.45
N GLY A 49 6.45 0.24 -17.53
CA GLY A 49 6.64 -1.19 -17.79
C GLY A 49 5.34 -1.84 -18.27
N ASP A 50 4.53 -2.29 -17.31
CA ASP A 50 3.29 -3.02 -17.55
C ASP A 50 2.09 -2.43 -16.80
N ARG A 51 0.95 -3.10 -16.88
CA ARG A 51 -0.28 -2.66 -16.23
C ARG A 51 -0.22 -2.83 -14.72
N ASP A 52 0.35 -3.93 -14.24
CA ASP A 52 0.37 -4.26 -12.81
C ASP A 52 1.24 -3.23 -12.08
N ARG A 53 2.40 -2.87 -12.64
CA ARG A 53 3.24 -1.78 -12.15
C ARG A 53 2.55 -0.43 -12.20
N LEU A 54 1.85 -0.09 -13.29
CA LEU A 54 1.08 1.16 -13.38
C LEU A 54 -0.03 1.26 -12.31
N ILE A 55 -0.76 0.17 -12.05
CA ILE A 55 -1.75 0.10 -10.97
C ILE A 55 -1.05 0.24 -9.62
N GLY A 56 0.08 -0.44 -9.41
CA GLY A 56 0.88 -0.32 -8.20
C GLY A 56 1.37 1.10 -7.92
N GLU A 57 1.84 1.83 -8.94
CA GLU A 57 2.23 3.24 -8.79
C GLU A 57 1.04 4.13 -8.40
N ALA A 58 -0.14 3.90 -8.99
CA ALA A 58 -1.34 4.67 -8.66
C ALA A 58 -1.85 4.38 -7.24
N ILE A 59 -1.86 3.10 -6.83
CA ILE A 59 -2.22 2.72 -5.45
C ILE A 59 -1.20 3.27 -4.46
N TRP A 60 0.10 3.22 -4.79
CA TRP A 60 1.14 3.77 -3.93
C TRP A 60 0.99 5.28 -3.72
N ALA A 61 0.65 6.01 -4.78
CA ALA A 61 0.38 7.43 -4.70
C ALA A 61 -0.75 7.75 -3.72
N ILE A 62 -1.86 7.01 -3.82
CA ILE A 62 -3.00 7.13 -2.92
C ILE A 62 -2.56 6.81 -1.48
N ALA A 63 -1.89 5.67 -1.28
CA ALA A 63 -1.41 5.24 0.03
C ALA A 63 -0.47 6.25 0.68
N THR A 64 0.39 6.92 -0.10
CA THR A 64 1.30 7.96 0.41
C THR A 64 0.53 9.19 0.90
N THR A 65 -0.49 9.63 0.15
CA THR A 65 -1.36 10.74 0.57
C THR A 65 -2.17 10.39 1.83
N GLU A 66 -2.67 9.16 1.93
CA GLU A 66 -3.37 8.69 3.13
C GLU A 66 -2.41 8.57 4.33
N PHE A 67 -1.21 8.03 4.13
CA PHE A 67 -0.20 7.93 5.18
C PHE A 67 0.15 9.29 5.78
N ALA A 68 0.38 10.31 4.94
CA ALA A 68 0.67 11.67 5.41
C ALA A 68 -0.46 12.27 6.27
N GLN A 69 -1.71 11.84 6.06
CA GLN A 69 -2.86 12.25 6.88
C GLN A 69 -3.00 11.43 8.16
N ILE A 70 -2.72 10.13 8.09
CA ILE A 70 -2.86 9.20 9.21
C ILE A 70 -1.73 9.40 10.22
N TYR A 71 -0.48 9.57 9.75
CA TYR A 71 0.71 9.63 10.57
C TYR A 71 0.62 10.60 11.77
N PRO A 72 0.31 11.90 11.58
CA PRO A 72 0.25 12.86 12.69
C PRO A 72 -0.93 12.62 13.66
N ARG A 73 -1.90 11.78 13.29
CA ARG A 73 -3.09 11.46 14.12
C ARG A 73 -2.96 10.14 14.88
N SER A 74 -1.92 9.36 14.58
CA SER A 74 -1.65 8.09 15.24
C SER A 74 -1.35 8.26 16.73
N ARG A 75 -1.82 7.30 17.52
CA ARG A 75 -1.77 7.35 18.98
C ARG A 75 -0.70 6.41 19.54
N GLY A 76 -0.31 6.65 20.78
CA GLY A 76 0.69 5.83 21.47
C GLY A 76 2.13 6.22 21.11
N GLN A 77 3.06 5.34 21.47
CA GLN A 77 4.51 5.48 21.23
C GLN A 77 5.10 4.10 20.94
N GLY A 78 6.27 4.05 20.28
CA GLY A 78 6.96 2.79 20.01
C GLY A 78 6.09 1.77 19.29
N ALA A 79 6.14 0.51 19.74
CA ALA A 79 5.40 -0.61 19.17
C ALA A 79 3.89 -0.34 19.04
N ASP A 80 3.28 0.37 19.99
CA ASP A 80 1.85 0.65 19.95
C ASP A 80 1.51 1.66 18.85
N LYS A 81 2.38 2.66 18.60
CA LYS A 81 2.19 3.63 17.51
C LYS A 81 2.38 2.99 16.15
N VAL A 82 3.38 2.11 15.99
CA VAL A 82 3.56 1.35 14.75
C VAL A 82 2.34 0.46 14.46
N ALA A 83 1.83 -0.26 15.47
CA ALA A 83 0.64 -1.09 15.29
C ALA A 83 -0.63 -0.26 14.97
N ASP A 84 -0.80 0.91 15.60
CA ASP A 84 -1.91 1.83 15.33
C ASP A 84 -1.85 2.38 13.89
N LEU A 85 -0.67 2.73 13.40
CA LEU A 85 -0.46 3.19 12.02
C LEU A 85 -0.81 2.10 11.01
N VAL A 86 -0.31 0.88 11.19
CA VAL A 86 -0.64 -0.24 10.30
C VAL A 86 -2.14 -0.53 10.32
N HIS A 87 -2.78 -0.49 11.51
CA HIS A 87 -4.23 -0.63 11.63
C HIS A 87 -4.99 0.41 10.80
N ALA A 88 -4.61 1.68 10.93
CA ALA A 88 -5.26 2.78 10.22
C ALA A 88 -5.05 2.66 8.70
N MET A 89 -3.84 2.32 8.25
CA MET A 89 -3.57 2.10 6.82
C MET A 89 -4.43 0.98 6.23
N LEU A 90 -4.52 -0.17 6.92
CA LEU A 90 -5.36 -1.30 6.49
C LEU A 90 -6.83 -0.91 6.47
N SER A 91 -7.30 -0.21 7.50
CA SER A 91 -8.71 0.20 7.63
C SER A 91 -9.11 1.20 6.55
N THR A 92 -8.29 2.22 6.30
CA THR A 92 -8.50 3.18 5.21
C THR A 92 -8.52 2.49 3.85
N SER A 93 -7.57 1.58 3.60
CA SER A 93 -7.52 0.82 2.35
C SER A 93 -8.75 -0.08 2.17
N ALA A 94 -9.20 -0.77 3.22
CA ALA A 94 -10.37 -1.64 3.17
C ALA A 94 -11.68 -0.88 2.97
N GLN A 95 -11.75 0.38 3.43
CA GLN A 95 -12.92 1.24 3.27
C GLN A 95 -12.94 1.99 1.93
N LEU A 96 -11.80 2.09 1.23
CA LEU A 96 -11.70 2.77 -0.05
C LEU A 96 -12.51 2.03 -1.14
N PRO A 97 -13.58 2.63 -1.72
CA PRO A 97 -14.44 1.92 -2.67
C PRO A 97 -13.72 1.40 -3.90
N ALA A 98 -12.69 2.12 -4.38
CA ALA A 98 -11.85 1.70 -5.49
C ALA A 98 -11.08 0.41 -5.18
N MET A 99 -10.48 0.29 -3.99
CA MET A 99 -9.79 -0.93 -3.57
C MET A 99 -10.75 -2.11 -3.43
N ARG A 100 -11.94 -1.88 -2.84
CA ARG A 100 -12.96 -2.93 -2.73
C ARG A 100 -13.39 -3.46 -4.10
N ARG A 101 -13.65 -2.57 -5.07
CA ARG A 101 -13.98 -2.97 -6.44
C ARG A 101 -12.82 -3.69 -7.11
N PHE A 102 -11.60 -3.17 -6.96
CA PHE A 102 -10.41 -3.78 -7.54
C PHE A 102 -10.20 -5.22 -7.05
N VAL A 103 -10.29 -5.45 -5.73
CA VAL A 103 -10.16 -6.79 -5.13
C VAL A 103 -11.30 -7.72 -5.56
N ALA A 104 -12.54 -7.22 -5.63
CA ALA A 104 -13.71 -8.02 -5.96
C ALA A 104 -13.78 -8.39 -7.46
N GLU A 105 -13.46 -7.45 -8.35
CA GLU A 105 -13.60 -7.61 -9.81
C GLU A 105 -12.32 -8.14 -10.47
N HIS A 106 -11.15 -7.92 -9.84
CA HIS A 106 -9.85 -8.29 -10.40
C HIS A 106 -8.93 -8.99 -9.37
N PRO A 107 -9.40 -10.04 -8.67
CA PRO A 107 -8.71 -10.65 -7.52
C PRO A 107 -7.28 -11.10 -7.81
N ASP A 108 -7.05 -11.81 -8.93
CA ASP A 108 -5.71 -12.29 -9.29
C ASP A 108 -4.74 -11.13 -9.55
N THR A 109 -5.22 -10.07 -10.17
CA THR A 109 -4.41 -8.88 -10.43
C THR A 109 -4.17 -8.10 -9.14
N ALA A 110 -5.17 -8.00 -8.26
CA ALA A 110 -5.02 -7.37 -6.96
C ALA A 110 -3.93 -8.06 -6.12
N LEU A 111 -3.96 -9.40 -6.03
CA LEU A 111 -2.92 -10.15 -5.33
C LEU A 111 -1.54 -9.93 -5.97
N ARG A 112 -1.42 -10.04 -7.30
CA ARG A 112 -0.13 -9.79 -7.97
C ARG A 112 0.40 -8.37 -7.72
N VAL A 113 -0.43 -7.34 -7.87
CA VAL A 113 -0.03 -5.94 -7.70
C VAL A 113 0.39 -5.65 -6.26
N MET A 114 -0.36 -6.19 -5.30
CA MET A 114 -0.20 -5.82 -3.90
C MET A 114 0.89 -6.62 -3.19
N THR A 115 1.09 -7.89 -3.56
CA THR A 115 1.96 -8.81 -2.79
C THR A 115 3.17 -9.35 -3.55
N SER A 116 3.34 -8.98 -4.83
CA SER A 116 4.49 -9.48 -5.62
C SER A 116 5.79 -8.88 -5.12
N ARG A 117 6.83 -9.72 -5.03
CA ARG A 117 8.20 -9.31 -4.70
C ARG A 117 8.74 -8.26 -5.69
N ASP A 118 8.43 -8.39 -6.97
CA ASP A 118 8.88 -7.44 -8.00
C ASP A 118 7.88 -6.27 -8.17
N GLY A 119 6.91 -6.17 -7.25
CA GLY A 119 5.82 -5.20 -7.27
C GLY A 119 6.13 -3.92 -6.50
N VAL A 120 5.61 -2.80 -7.02
CA VAL A 120 5.81 -1.45 -6.44
C VAL A 120 5.30 -1.35 -5.00
N ILE A 121 4.19 -2.01 -4.68
CA ILE A 121 3.54 -1.88 -3.38
C ILE A 121 4.34 -2.59 -2.30
N GLN A 122 4.69 -3.87 -2.52
CA GLN A 122 5.37 -4.72 -1.54
C GLN A 122 6.68 -4.07 -1.07
N ASP A 123 7.54 -3.67 -2.01
CA ASP A 123 8.85 -3.10 -1.68
C ASP A 123 8.71 -1.82 -0.86
N ARG A 124 7.86 -0.91 -1.32
CA ARG A 124 7.71 0.41 -0.69
C ARG A 124 6.97 0.36 0.64
N ILE A 125 6.01 -0.57 0.82
CA ILE A 125 5.31 -0.71 2.10
C ILE A 125 6.23 -1.32 3.16
N VAL A 126 7.04 -2.34 2.81
CA VAL A 126 8.03 -2.94 3.71
C VAL A 126 9.06 -1.90 4.11
N GLU A 127 9.58 -1.13 3.16
CA GLU A 127 10.52 -0.06 3.45
C GLU A 127 9.90 1.01 4.37
N THR A 128 8.65 1.39 4.13
CA THR A 128 7.94 2.38 4.96
C THR A 128 7.73 1.87 6.39
N VAL A 129 7.33 0.61 6.56
CA VAL A 129 7.16 -0.01 7.88
C VAL A 129 8.52 -0.18 8.58
N SER A 130 9.59 -0.52 7.85
CA SER A 130 10.95 -0.61 8.40
C SER A 130 11.42 0.73 8.97
N ARG A 131 11.24 1.82 8.20
CA ARG A 131 11.59 3.16 8.68
C ARG A 131 10.74 3.56 9.89
N LEU A 132 9.46 3.18 9.88
CA LEU A 132 8.56 3.45 10.99
C LEU A 132 9.02 2.74 12.27
N ILE A 133 9.36 1.46 12.19
CA ILE A 133 9.95 0.68 13.29
C ILE A 133 11.21 1.37 13.82
N GLN A 134 12.15 1.72 12.94
CA GLN A 134 13.39 2.40 13.35
C GLN A 134 13.13 3.74 14.02
N SER A 135 12.14 4.51 13.55
CA SER A 135 11.84 5.83 14.11
C SER A 135 11.13 5.80 15.47
N GLU A 136 10.30 4.78 15.72
CA GLU A 136 9.45 4.71 16.91
C GLU A 136 10.02 3.78 17.98
N ILE A 137 10.68 2.70 17.57
CA ILE A 137 11.19 1.63 18.46
C ILE A 137 12.72 1.68 18.54
N GLY A 138 13.40 2.00 17.44
CA GLY A 138 14.85 1.85 17.30
C GLY A 138 15.20 0.56 16.55
N GLU A 139 16.48 0.17 16.59
CA GLU A 139 16.91 -1.11 16.02
C GLU A 139 16.51 -2.25 16.98
N PRO A 140 15.76 -3.28 16.53
CA PRO A 140 15.41 -4.40 17.40
C PRO A 140 16.63 -5.26 17.75
N ASP A 141 16.65 -5.85 18.94
CA ASP A 141 17.83 -6.56 19.45
C ASP A 141 18.10 -7.91 18.74
N ASP A 142 17.05 -8.66 18.40
CA ASP A 142 17.15 -10.04 17.89
C ASP A 142 16.90 -10.17 16.37
N ILE A 143 16.50 -9.08 15.71
CA ILE A 143 16.12 -9.07 14.29
C ILE A 143 16.32 -7.68 13.69
N ASP A 144 16.81 -7.59 12.46
CA ASP A 144 16.91 -6.31 11.78
C ASP A 144 15.52 -5.73 11.46
N ALA A 145 15.41 -4.39 11.46
CA ALA A 145 14.15 -3.71 11.21
C ALA A 145 13.50 -4.07 9.85
N PRO A 146 14.24 -4.21 8.73
CA PRO A 146 13.66 -4.67 7.45
C PRO A 146 13.00 -6.06 7.53
N THR A 147 13.63 -7.02 8.20
CA THR A 147 13.08 -8.38 8.35
C THR A 147 11.83 -8.37 9.23
N LEU A 148 11.84 -7.60 10.33
CA LEU A 148 10.64 -7.42 11.16
C LEU A 148 9.51 -6.73 10.39
N ALA A 149 9.83 -5.70 9.60
CA ALA A 149 8.87 -5.00 8.76
C ALA A 149 8.23 -5.92 7.73
N TYR A 150 9.03 -6.77 7.08
CA TYR A 150 8.52 -7.79 6.17
C TYR A 150 7.51 -8.70 6.88
N ALA A 151 7.86 -9.22 8.06
CA ALA A 151 6.94 -10.08 8.84
C ALA A 151 5.63 -9.36 9.20
N VAL A 152 5.70 -8.10 9.64
CA VAL A 152 4.53 -7.25 9.95
C VAL A 152 3.63 -7.10 8.73
N VAL A 153 4.21 -6.78 7.56
CA VAL A 153 3.46 -6.63 6.30
C VAL A 153 2.80 -7.95 5.89
N ARG A 154 3.51 -9.07 5.96
CA ARG A 154 2.93 -10.39 5.61
C ARG A 154 1.79 -10.80 6.53
N VAL A 155 1.90 -10.51 7.83
CA VAL A 155 0.80 -10.69 8.77
C VAL A 155 -0.38 -9.80 8.38
N ALA A 156 -0.16 -8.50 8.20
CA ALA A 156 -1.19 -7.56 7.78
C ALA A 156 -1.96 -8.03 6.52
N GLU A 157 -1.23 -8.45 5.49
CA GLU A 157 -1.80 -8.96 4.23
C GLU A 157 -2.65 -10.22 4.41
N SER A 158 -2.20 -11.17 5.24
CA SER A 158 -2.94 -12.42 5.50
C SER A 158 -4.34 -12.18 6.07
N PHE A 159 -4.52 -11.10 6.84
CA PHE A 159 -5.80 -10.69 7.41
C PHE A 159 -6.58 -9.76 6.49
N TYR A 160 -5.88 -8.90 5.73
CA TYR A 160 -6.51 -7.99 4.76
C TYR A 160 -7.19 -8.78 3.63
N TYR A 161 -6.48 -9.75 3.03
CA TYR A 161 -6.99 -10.60 1.95
C TYR A 161 -7.71 -11.87 2.45
N ARG A 162 -8.01 -11.98 3.74
CA ARG A 162 -8.57 -13.20 4.34
C ARG A 162 -9.85 -13.69 3.65
N GLU A 163 -10.72 -12.76 3.27
CA GLU A 163 -11.97 -13.08 2.55
C GLU A 163 -11.67 -13.67 1.18
N LEU A 164 -10.72 -13.08 0.46
CA LEU A 164 -10.29 -13.57 -0.85
C LEU A 164 -9.58 -14.94 -0.75
N LEU A 165 -8.73 -15.13 0.26
CA LEU A 165 -7.89 -16.32 0.40
C LEU A 165 -8.63 -17.52 1.00
N THR A 166 -9.59 -17.28 1.89
CA THR A 166 -10.20 -18.34 2.72
C THR A 166 -11.73 -18.28 2.79
N GLY A 167 -12.36 -17.26 2.20
CA GLY A 167 -13.80 -17.01 2.33
C GLY A 167 -14.24 -16.50 3.71
N GLN A 168 -13.31 -16.27 4.64
CA GLN A 168 -13.60 -15.75 5.97
C GLN A 168 -13.49 -14.22 6.01
N PRO A 169 -14.32 -13.50 6.78
CA PRO A 169 -14.27 -12.04 6.82
C PRO A 169 -12.88 -11.50 7.15
N THR A 170 -12.51 -10.38 6.50
CA THR A 170 -11.34 -9.57 6.85
C THR A 170 -11.34 -9.23 8.34
N ASP A 171 -10.19 -9.40 9.00
CA ASP A 171 -10.06 -9.21 10.45
C ASP A 171 -8.82 -8.38 10.79
N ILE A 172 -8.94 -7.07 10.54
CA ILE A 172 -7.86 -6.10 10.78
C ILE A 172 -7.54 -6.01 12.28
N SER A 173 -8.51 -6.19 13.16
CA SER A 173 -8.31 -6.16 14.62
C SER A 173 -7.41 -7.31 15.09
N ALA A 174 -7.60 -8.52 14.57
CA ALA A 174 -6.70 -9.65 14.82
C ALA A 174 -5.28 -9.36 14.30
N ALA A 175 -5.16 -8.82 13.08
CA ALA A 175 -3.86 -8.42 12.52
C ALA A 175 -3.12 -7.45 13.45
N THR A 176 -3.78 -6.38 13.89
CA THR A 176 -3.20 -5.38 14.80
C THR A 176 -2.77 -5.99 16.13
N THR A 177 -3.53 -6.95 16.65
CA THR A 177 -3.20 -7.63 17.90
C THR A 177 -1.91 -8.44 17.77
N ILE A 178 -1.76 -9.18 16.67
CA ILE A 178 -0.57 -9.98 16.38
C ILE A 178 0.63 -9.07 16.10
N ILE A 179 0.46 -8.04 15.29
CA ILE A 179 1.52 -7.07 14.96
C ILE A 179 2.05 -6.40 16.22
N ARG A 180 1.17 -5.97 17.14
CA ARG A 180 1.61 -5.40 18.43
C ARG A 180 2.44 -6.38 19.26
N ARG A 181 2.20 -7.70 19.14
CA ARG A 181 3.01 -8.72 19.81
C ARG A 181 4.35 -8.95 19.13
N LEU A 182 4.41 -8.87 17.81
CA LEU A 182 5.65 -9.01 17.04
C LEU A 182 6.63 -7.85 17.25
N LEU A 183 6.11 -6.66 17.56
CA LEU A 183 6.89 -5.44 17.74
C LEU A 183 7.45 -5.25 19.17
N ARG A 184 7.30 -6.23 20.06
CA ARG A 184 7.66 -6.16 21.48
C ARG A 184 8.69 -7.22 21.85
#